data_AF-A0A7C3QU69-F1
#
_entry.id   AF-A0A7C3QU69-F1
#
_cell.length_a   1.000
_cell.length_b   1.000
_cell.length_c   1.000
_cell.angle_alpha   90.00
_cell.angle_beta   90.00
_cell.angle_gamma   90.00
#
_symmetry.space_group_name_H-M   'P 1'
#
loop_
_entity.id
_entity.type
_entity.pdbx_description
1 polymer ?
#
loop_
_entity_poly.entity_id
_entity_poly.type
_entity_poly.pdbx_seq_one_letter_code
_entity_poly.pdbx_strand_id
1 'polypeptide(L)'
;MDGTHTPPAPCPGPLHRREFLRLGLAGLGGLTWTELLRRRARAGTSRSRENTALLVVWLHGGASHLETYDPKPDAPAEYRGPYGAIPTTVP
;
A
#
# COMPACT_ATOMS: atom_id res chain seq x y z
N MET A 1 -37.09 -38.83 52.05
CA MET A 1 -38.08 -37.99 51.37
C MET A 1 -37.29 -36.97 50.56
N ASP A 2 -36.85 -37.35 49.36
CA ASP A 2 -36.04 -36.48 48.51
C ASP A 2 -36.97 -35.77 47.52
N GLY A 3 -37.15 -34.48 47.75
CA GLY A 3 -37.87 -33.59 46.84
C GLY A 3 -36.96 -33.18 45.69
N THR A 4 -37.27 -33.62 44.47
CA THR A 4 -36.58 -33.20 43.26
C THR A 4 -37.05 -31.80 42.85
N HIS A 5 -36.24 -30.78 43.16
CA HIS A 5 -36.44 -29.42 42.67
C HIS A 5 -36.10 -29.37 41.17
N THR A 6 -37.11 -29.21 40.31
CA THR A 6 -36.90 -29.03 38.87
C THR A 6 -36.53 -27.56 38.62
N PRO A 7 -35.37 -27.25 38.00
CA PRO A 7 -35.00 -25.86 37.72
C PRO A 7 -35.92 -25.25 36.64
N PRO A 8 -36.22 -23.94 36.74
CA PRO A 8 -37.03 -23.27 35.73
C PRO A 8 -36.32 -23.29 34.37
N ALA A 9 -37.10 -23.52 33.30
CA ALA A 9 -36.57 -23.51 31.94
C ALA A 9 -35.96 -22.13 31.62
N PRO A 10 -34.75 -22.08 31.02
CA PRO A 10 -34.12 -20.81 30.66
C PRO A 10 -34.95 -20.12 29.57
N CYS A 11 -35.33 -18.86 29.82
CA CYS A 11 -36.02 -18.04 28.83
C CYS A 11 -35.06 -17.73 27.66
N PRO A 12 -35.35 -18.16 26.41
CA PRO A 12 -34.44 -17.96 25.27
C PRO A 12 -34.31 -16.49 24.83
N GLY A 13 -35.14 -15.58 25.36
CA GLY A 13 -35.17 -14.18 24.97
C GLY A 13 -35.66 -13.99 23.53
N PRO A 14 -35.89 -12.73 23.09
CA PRO A 14 -36.50 -12.45 21.79
C PRO A 14 -35.57 -12.75 20.60
N LEU A 15 -34.24 -12.74 20.78
CA LEU A 15 -33.25 -13.04 19.75
C LEU A 15 -31.96 -13.61 20.36
N HIS A 16 -31.35 -14.59 19.70
CA HIS A 16 -30.00 -15.02 20.05
C HIS A 16 -28.99 -13.90 19.76
N ARG A 17 -28.01 -13.70 20.65
CA ARG A 17 -26.91 -12.71 20.51
C ARG A 17 -26.28 -12.72 19.12
N ARG A 18 -26.07 -13.90 18.54
CA ARG A 18 -25.46 -14.08 17.21
C ARG A 18 -26.32 -13.48 16.10
N GLU A 19 -27.64 -13.58 16.22
CA GLU A 19 -28.58 -13.07 15.23
C GLU A 19 -28.69 -11.55 15.29
N PHE A 20 -28.72 -11.00 16.51
CA PHE A 20 -28.60 -9.56 16.73
C PHE A 20 -27.32 -8.99 16.09
N LEU A 21 -26.17 -9.64 16.30
CA LEU A 21 -24.91 -9.20 15.69
C LEU A 21 -24.92 -9.31 14.16
N ARG A 22 -25.52 -10.36 13.60
CA ARG A 22 -25.63 -10.51 12.14
C ARG A 22 -26.49 -9.41 11.52
N LEU A 23 -27.66 -9.13 12.09
CA LEU A 23 -28.54 -8.07 11.61
C LEU A 23 -27.92 -6.68 11.78
N GLY A 24 -27.27 -6.44 12.93
CA GLY A 24 -26.55 -5.19 13.17
C GLY A 24 -25.42 -4.95 12.16
N LEU A 25 -24.57 -5.95 11.93
CA LEU A 25 -23.48 -5.86 10.95
C LEU A 25 -23.99 -5.72 9.51
N ALA A 26 -25.04 -6.47 9.14
CA ALA A 26 -25.64 -6.38 7.82
C ALA A 26 -26.27 -4.99 7.57
N GLY A 27 -26.96 -4.43 8.57
CA GLY A 27 -27.52 -3.08 8.49
C GLY A 27 -26.44 -2.00 8.37
N LEU A 28 -25.41 -2.06 9.21
CA LEU A 28 -24.29 -1.11 9.15
C LEU A 28 -23.50 -1.22 7.85
N GLY A 29 -23.21 -2.44 7.39
CA GLY A 29 -22.53 -2.69 6.12
C GLY A 29 -23.35 -2.21 4.91
N GLY A 30 -24.65 -2.51 4.88
CA GLY A 30 -25.54 -2.10 3.80
C GLY A 30 -25.71 -0.58 3.70
N LEU A 31 -25.89 0.10 4.84
CA LEU A 31 -26.09 1.57 4.87
C LEU A 31 -24.80 2.35 4.54
N THR A 32 -23.62 1.80 4.88
CA THR A 32 -22.33 2.45 4.59
C THR A 32 -21.80 2.15 3.20
N TRP A 33 -22.33 1.12 2.52
CA TRP A 33 -21.88 0.68 1.20
C TRP A 33 -22.05 1.75 0.11
N THR A 34 -23.19 2.43 0.09
CA THR A 34 -23.49 3.48 -0.89
C THR A 34 -22.54 4.67 -0.76
N GLU A 35 -22.22 5.06 0.48
CA GLU A 35 -21.27 6.13 0.76
C GLU A 35 -19.84 5.73 0.37
N LEU A 36 -19.45 4.48 0.62
CA LEU A 36 -18.16 3.93 0.18
C LEU A 36 -18.04 3.96 -1.35
N LEU A 37 -19.07 3.51 -2.07
CA LEU A 37 -19.12 3.56 -3.54
C LEU A 37 -19.06 5.00 -4.07
N ARG A 38 -19.79 5.92 -3.44
CA ARG A 38 -19.77 7.36 -3.78
C ARG A 38 -18.38 7.97 -3.60
N ARG A 39 -17.67 7.62 -2.52
CA ARG A 39 -16.29 8.05 -2.28
C ARG A 39 -15.32 7.47 -3.31
N ARG A 40 -15.45 6.20 -3.68
CA ARG A 40 -14.65 5.60 -4.77
C ARG A 40 -14.87 6.30 -6.10
N ALA A 41 -16.11 6.60 -6.46
CA ALA A 41 -16.42 7.33 -7.69
C ALA A 41 -15.76 8.72 -7.72
N ARG A 42 -15.75 9.44 -6.59
CA ARG A 42 -15.11 10.77 -6.44
C ARG A 42 -13.58 10.70 -6.36
N ALA A 43 -13.00 9.60 -5.88
CA ALA A 43 -11.55 9.42 -5.82
C ALA A 43 -10.89 9.43 -7.21
N GLY A 44 -11.65 9.11 -8.27
CA GLY A 44 -11.18 9.20 -9.66
C GLY A 44 -11.08 10.62 -10.22
N THR A 45 -11.76 11.61 -9.62
CA THR A 45 -11.87 12.98 -10.17
C THR A 45 -10.89 13.97 -9.55
N SER A 46 -10.26 13.63 -8.42
CA SER A 46 -9.22 14.44 -7.78
C SER A 46 -7.84 13.81 -7.96
N ARG A 47 -7.38 13.71 -9.20
CA ARG A 47 -5.97 13.48 -9.47
C ARG A 47 -5.31 14.83 -9.68
N SER A 48 -4.88 15.47 -8.59
CA SER A 48 -3.61 16.17 -8.68
C SER A 48 -2.62 15.08 -9.04
N ARG A 49 -2.30 14.95 -10.34
CA ARG A 49 -1.20 14.11 -10.77
C ARG A 49 0.04 14.78 -10.21
N GLU A 50 0.44 14.42 -8.99
CA GLU A 50 1.86 14.50 -8.67
C GLU A 50 2.55 13.67 -9.74
N ASN A 51 3.20 14.38 -10.67
CA ASN A 51 4.04 13.79 -11.71
C ASN A 51 5.31 13.27 -11.05
N THR A 52 5.16 12.29 -10.17
CA THR A 52 6.28 11.63 -9.51
C THR A 52 6.94 10.73 -10.54
N ALA A 53 8.00 11.24 -11.17
CA ALA A 53 8.88 10.46 -12.03
C ALA A 53 9.93 9.76 -11.15
N LEU A 54 10.01 8.44 -11.28
CA LEU A 54 10.97 7.61 -10.55
C LEU A 54 11.98 7.04 -11.56
N LEU A 55 13.25 7.41 -11.44
CA LEU A 55 14.35 6.82 -12.20
C LEU A 55 15.03 5.76 -11.33
N VAL A 56 14.98 4.50 -11.74
CA VAL A 56 15.68 3.40 -11.08
C VAL A 56 16.91 3.05 -11.89
N VAL A 57 18.08 3.25 -11.29
CA VAL A 57 19.37 2.87 -11.90
C VAL A 57 19.86 1.60 -11.20
N TRP A 58 19.89 0.49 -11.94
CA TRP A 58 20.37 -0.79 -11.42
C TRP A 58 21.86 -0.98 -11.77
N LEU A 59 22.72 -0.87 -10.77
CA LEU A 59 24.17 -1.02 -10.93
C LEU A 59 24.61 -2.34 -10.26
N HIS A 60 24.79 -3.38 -11.05
CA HIS A 60 25.26 -4.66 -10.55
C HIS A 60 26.72 -4.56 -10.11
N GLY A 61 26.96 -4.36 -8.81
CA GLY A 61 28.31 -4.14 -8.25
C GLY A 61 28.68 -2.67 -8.04
N GLY A 62 27.74 -1.75 -8.21
CA GLY A 62 27.96 -0.31 -7.98
C GLY A 62 28.43 0.46 -9.22
N ALA A 63 28.62 1.77 -9.06
CA ALA A 63 29.10 2.63 -10.13
C ALA A 63 30.61 2.45 -10.34
N SER A 64 31.04 2.38 -11.60
CA SER A 64 32.47 2.30 -11.92
C SER A 64 33.18 3.61 -11.58
N HIS A 65 34.43 3.51 -11.12
CA HIS A 65 35.29 4.68 -10.86
C HIS A 65 35.42 5.55 -12.12
N LEU A 66 35.62 4.90 -13.28
CA LEU A 66 35.73 5.57 -14.59
C LEU A 66 34.43 6.21 -15.07
N GLU A 67 33.32 6.02 -14.37
CA GLU A 67 32.01 6.62 -14.73
C GLU A 67 31.57 7.70 -13.75
N THR A 68 32.22 7.79 -12.58
CA THR A 68 31.77 8.65 -11.48
C THR A 68 32.86 9.60 -10.99
N TYR A 69 34.05 9.08 -10.67
CA TYR A 69 35.09 9.83 -9.97
C TYR A 69 36.17 10.37 -10.89
N ASP A 70 36.60 9.58 -11.88
CA ASP A 70 37.63 9.99 -12.84
C ASP A 70 37.34 9.39 -14.23
N PRO A 71 36.45 10.01 -15.01
CA PRO A 71 36.09 9.51 -16.33
C PRO A 71 37.17 9.69 -17.39
N LYS A 72 38.27 10.38 -17.05
CA LYS A 72 39.44 10.54 -17.88
C LYS A 72 39.10 10.90 -19.35
N PRO A 73 38.43 12.04 -19.58
CA PRO A 73 37.83 12.38 -20.88
C PRO A 73 38.86 12.41 -22.02
N ASP A 74 40.07 12.87 -21.72
CA ASP A 74 41.16 13.06 -22.70
C ASP A 74 42.02 11.81 -22.92
N ALA A 75 41.73 10.70 -22.24
CA ALA A 75 42.48 9.47 -22.44
C ALA A 75 42.08 8.70 -23.69
N PRO A 76 43.01 7.87 -24.22
CA PRO A 76 42.68 6.92 -25.27
C PRO A 76 41.56 5.96 -24.84
N ALA A 77 40.77 5.50 -25.81
CA ALA A 77 39.58 4.67 -25.58
C ALA A 77 39.88 3.36 -24.84
N GLU A 78 41.11 2.88 -24.92
CA GLU A 78 41.59 1.69 -24.22
C GLU A 78 41.69 1.88 -22.69
N TYR A 79 41.76 3.13 -22.23
CA TYR A 79 42.00 3.49 -20.82
C TYR A 79 40.85 4.23 -20.15
N ARG A 80 39.86 4.68 -20.91
CA ARG A 80 38.66 5.35 -20.39
C ARG A 80 37.44 4.43 -20.48
N GLY A 81 36.40 4.75 -19.71
CA GLY A 81 35.12 4.05 -19.79
C GLY A 81 34.49 4.12 -21.19
N PRO A 82 33.57 3.20 -21.52
CA PRO A 82 32.86 3.22 -22.80
C PRO A 82 31.94 4.43 -22.96
N TYR A 83 31.59 5.09 -21.85
CA TYR A 83 30.75 6.28 -21.85
C TYR A 83 31.61 7.55 -21.70
N GLY A 84 31.13 8.65 -22.28
CA GLY A 84 31.81 9.94 -22.20
C GLY A 84 31.50 10.69 -20.91
N ALA A 85 32.47 11.49 -20.44
CA ALA A 85 32.26 12.39 -19.31
C ALA A 85 31.22 13.46 -19.66
N ILE A 86 30.31 13.75 -18.72
CA ILE A 86 29.34 14.84 -18.82
C ILE A 86 29.78 15.96 -17.87
N PRO A 87 29.83 17.23 -18.32
CA PRO A 87 30.17 18.35 -17.45
C PRO A 87 29.19 18.47 -16.27
N THR A 88 29.73 18.46 -15.05
CA THR A 88 28.99 18.65 -13.79
C THR A 88 29.25 20.04 -13.20
N THR A 89 28.30 20.54 -12.40
CA THR A 89 28.43 21.83 -11.71
C THR A 89 29.50 21.83 -10.61
N VAL A 90 29.90 20.64 -10.14
CA VAL A 90 30.96 20.42 -9.16
C VAL A 90 32.12 19.64 -9.80
N PRO A 91 33.37 19.94 -9.44
CA PRO A 91 34.57 19.32 -10.01
C PRO A 91 34.75 17.86 -9.59
#